data_AF-A0A0Q7VUE3-F1
#
_entry.id   AF-A0A0Q7VUE3-F1
#
_cell.length_a   1.000
_cell.length_b   1.000
_cell.length_c   1.000
_cell.angle_alpha   90.00
_cell.angle_beta   90.00
_cell.angle_gamma   90.00
#
_symmetry.space_group_name_H-M   'P 1'
#
loop_
_entity.id
_entity.type
_entity.pdbx_description
1 polymer ?
#
loop_
_entity_poly.entity_id
_entity_poly.type
_entity_poly.pdbx_seq_one_letter_code
_entity_poly.pdbx_strand_id
1 'polypeptide(L)'
;MIEDEGVTVTAFLRLAGAAGALVLVAATAAPSPVASLLEDPAAARAFDYAALRERLGDEQTAALSKTLDEAFAARLAAAPDACETEAEAFVRGGLASALQARDAAAWRADWKAANDQLDQIYARVAKALNGEDVGRAYDGVRADAKAAVAASDPRHRQLFARVARDQAWRHTFHDVEAMPQGPRRQMVIRPLSAKTCGVDAENTAWLKAEWRTSGWFTTARDGEVANQRAWLILQHADRDPAFQRAVLPLLAGETGVGARINYAYLTDRVAVNAKALQTYGTQGDCVAPGRWEPLPVKDPDGLDARRAAVALPPIAEYQAHGATACANFKAP
;
A
#
# COMPACT_ATOMS: atom_id res chain seq x y z
N MET A 1 10.91 -38.02 39.42
CA MET A 1 11.06 -39.47 39.18
C MET A 1 9.83 -40.15 39.73
N ILE A 2 8.96 -40.60 38.83
CA ILE A 2 8.10 -41.79 38.85
C ILE A 2 7.29 -41.64 37.56
N GLU A 3 7.53 -42.56 36.64
CA GLU A 3 6.80 -42.76 35.40
C GLU A 3 5.51 -43.56 35.67
N ASP A 4 4.52 -43.31 34.82
CA ASP A 4 3.85 -44.30 33.95
C ASP A 4 2.32 -44.40 34.05
N GLU A 5 1.80 -44.72 32.87
CA GLU A 5 0.52 -45.23 32.43
C GLU A 5 -0.46 -44.26 31.76
N GLY A 6 -0.49 -44.43 30.44
CA GLY A 6 -1.32 -43.70 29.49
C GLY A 6 -2.78 -44.11 29.52
N VAL A 7 -3.60 -43.18 29.03
CA VAL A 7 -4.94 -43.47 28.53
C VAL A 7 -5.05 -42.81 27.16
N THR A 8 -5.09 -43.66 26.14
CA THR A 8 -5.54 -43.36 24.78
C THR A 8 -6.96 -42.81 24.79
N VAL A 9 -7.17 -41.59 24.28
CA VAL A 9 -8.46 -41.17 23.73
C VAL A 9 -8.24 -40.54 22.37
N THR A 10 -8.78 -41.25 21.39
CA THR A 10 -8.87 -40.97 19.97
C THR A 10 -9.68 -39.71 19.68
N ALA A 11 -9.28 -39.00 18.61
CA ALA A 11 -10.07 -38.09 17.78
C ALA A 11 -10.58 -36.77 18.39
N PHE A 12 -9.88 -35.66 18.05
CA PHE A 12 -10.57 -34.47 17.57
C PHE A 12 -9.90 -33.97 16.29
N LEU A 13 -10.64 -34.11 15.19
CA LEU A 13 -10.31 -33.58 13.88
C LEU A 13 -10.24 -32.05 13.92
N ARG A 14 -9.23 -31.55 13.21
CA ARG A 14 -9.11 -30.25 12.55
C ARG A 14 -10.44 -29.52 12.30
N LEU A 15 -10.54 -28.30 12.84
CA LEU A 15 -11.34 -27.22 12.28
C LEU A 15 -10.41 -26.01 12.09
N ALA A 16 -9.52 -26.12 11.10
CA ALA A 16 -8.95 -24.95 10.46
C ALA A 16 -10.06 -24.37 9.57
N GLY A 17 -10.54 -23.19 9.93
CA GLY A 17 -11.60 -22.49 9.22
C GLY A 17 -11.21 -22.18 7.78
N ALA A 18 -11.82 -22.92 6.86
CA ALA A 18 -12.37 -22.53 5.55
C ALA A 18 -12.02 -21.13 4.97
N ALA A 19 -10.75 -20.80 4.79
CA ALA A 19 -10.32 -19.69 3.93
C ALA A 19 -9.27 -20.11 2.86
N GLY A 20 -8.89 -21.39 2.83
CA GLY A 20 -7.93 -21.95 1.89
C GLY A 20 -8.56 -23.04 1.02
N ALA A 21 -9.53 -22.69 0.17
CA ALA A 21 -10.07 -23.60 -0.86
C ALA A 21 -10.87 -22.83 -1.92
N LEU A 22 -10.26 -21.84 -2.56
CA LEU A 22 -10.61 -21.44 -3.92
C LEU A 22 -9.32 -21.38 -4.74
N VAL A 23 -8.62 -22.50 -4.77
CA VAL A 23 -7.56 -22.75 -5.75
C VAL A 23 -8.26 -23.08 -7.08
N LEU A 24 -7.85 -22.38 -8.12
CA LEU A 24 -8.33 -22.42 -9.49
C LEU A 24 -8.69 -23.84 -9.97
N VAL A 25 -9.94 -24.04 -10.39
CA VAL A 25 -10.27 -25.03 -11.43
C VAL A 25 -10.63 -24.26 -12.70
N ALA A 26 -9.59 -23.90 -13.47
CA ALA A 26 -9.71 -23.54 -14.88
C ALA A 26 -8.32 -23.57 -15.54
N ALA A 27 -7.94 -24.74 -16.08
CA ALA A 27 -7.22 -24.93 -17.34
C ALA A 27 -6.61 -26.35 -17.38
N THR A 28 -7.26 -27.24 -18.10
CA THR A 28 -6.72 -28.54 -18.51
C THR A 28 -5.62 -28.33 -19.56
N ALA A 29 -4.37 -28.11 -19.16
CA ALA A 29 -3.16 -28.33 -19.99
C ALA A 29 -1.87 -28.11 -19.16
N ALA A 30 -1.27 -29.21 -18.68
CA ALA A 30 -0.03 -29.27 -17.90
C ALA A 30 -0.03 -28.47 -16.57
N PRO A 31 0.75 -28.88 -15.54
CA PRO A 31 0.96 -28.01 -14.38
C PRO A 31 1.68 -26.75 -14.88
N SER A 32 0.92 -25.66 -15.05
CA SER A 32 1.51 -24.38 -15.41
C SER A 32 2.52 -24.01 -14.32
N PRO A 33 3.80 -23.73 -14.66
CA PRO A 33 4.81 -23.35 -13.67
C PRO A 33 4.37 -22.11 -12.86
N VAL A 34 3.40 -21.36 -13.37
CA VAL A 34 2.85 -20.17 -12.73
C VAL A 34 2.23 -20.45 -11.36
N ALA A 35 1.59 -21.60 -11.14
CA ALA A 35 0.92 -21.87 -9.87
C ALA A 35 1.89 -21.81 -8.67
N SER A 36 3.09 -22.38 -8.80
CA SER A 36 4.12 -22.28 -7.76
C SER A 36 4.73 -20.88 -7.66
N LEU A 37 4.77 -20.11 -8.75
CA LEU A 37 5.29 -18.74 -8.73
C LEU A 37 4.38 -17.81 -7.91
N LEU A 38 3.07 -18.05 -7.91
CA LEU A 38 2.11 -17.22 -7.16
C LEU A 38 2.30 -17.28 -5.63
N GLU A 39 3.01 -18.30 -5.15
CA GLU A 39 3.28 -18.51 -3.72
C GLU A 39 4.70 -18.07 -3.31
N ASP A 40 5.58 -17.79 -4.27
CA ASP A 40 6.99 -17.47 -4.00
C ASP A 40 7.42 -16.22 -4.80
N PRO A 41 7.53 -15.05 -4.14
CA PRO A 41 7.91 -13.82 -4.82
C PRO A 41 9.36 -13.85 -5.34
N ALA A 42 10.26 -14.60 -4.71
CA ALA A 42 11.64 -14.71 -5.19
C ALA A 42 11.70 -15.55 -6.47
N ALA A 43 10.98 -16.68 -6.50
CA ALA A 43 10.84 -17.49 -7.71
C ALA A 43 10.12 -16.72 -8.83
N ALA A 44 9.01 -16.04 -8.52
CA ALA A 44 8.26 -15.22 -9.48
C ALA A 44 9.12 -14.12 -10.10
N ARG A 45 9.97 -13.48 -9.29
CA ARG A 45 10.89 -12.43 -9.75
C ARG A 45 12.02 -12.96 -10.63
N ALA A 46 12.56 -14.15 -10.29
CA ALA A 46 13.64 -14.78 -11.04
C ALA A 46 13.17 -15.48 -12.33
N PHE A 47 11.86 -15.66 -12.51
CA PHE A 47 11.30 -16.42 -13.63
C PHE A 47 11.46 -15.69 -14.98
N ASP A 48 11.80 -16.45 -16.03
CA ASP A 48 11.92 -15.96 -17.40
C ASP A 48 10.59 -16.08 -18.15
N TYR A 49 9.77 -15.02 -18.07
CA TYR A 49 8.47 -14.97 -18.74
C TYR A 49 8.58 -14.86 -20.27
N ALA A 50 9.71 -14.38 -20.80
CA ALA A 50 9.93 -14.40 -22.24
C ALA A 50 10.17 -15.82 -22.76
N ALA A 51 10.92 -16.65 -22.04
CA ALA A 51 11.06 -18.07 -22.37
C ALA A 51 9.71 -18.82 -22.28
N LEU A 52 8.86 -18.45 -21.31
CA LEU A 52 7.50 -18.97 -21.25
C LEU A 52 6.68 -18.58 -22.49
N ARG A 53 6.75 -17.31 -22.91
CA ARG A 53 6.10 -16.81 -24.14
C ARG A 53 6.61 -17.53 -25.38
N GLU A 54 7.91 -17.72 -25.53
CA GLU A 54 8.53 -18.45 -26.65
C GLU A 54 8.01 -19.89 -26.74
N ARG A 55 7.80 -20.55 -25.60
CA ARG A 55 7.31 -21.92 -25.53
C ARG A 55 5.81 -22.07 -25.80
N LEU A 56 4.99 -21.14 -25.30
CA LEU A 56 3.52 -21.20 -25.42
C LEU A 56 2.99 -20.49 -26.68
N GLY A 57 3.73 -19.53 -27.21
CA GLY A 57 3.25 -18.60 -28.20
C GLY A 57 2.37 -17.49 -27.60
N ASP A 58 2.13 -16.46 -28.41
CA ASP A 58 1.46 -15.22 -27.97
C ASP A 58 0.01 -15.44 -27.54
N GLU A 59 -0.75 -16.24 -28.29
CA GLU A 59 -2.16 -16.50 -28.01
C GLU A 59 -2.36 -17.18 -26.65
N GLN A 60 -1.61 -18.26 -26.40
CA GLN A 60 -1.72 -19.00 -25.13
C GLN A 60 -1.18 -18.19 -23.95
N THR A 61 -0.12 -17.41 -24.16
CA THR A 61 0.42 -16.52 -23.11
C THR A 61 -0.57 -15.41 -22.76
N ALA A 62 -1.23 -14.82 -23.77
CA ALA A 62 -2.26 -13.81 -23.58
C ALA A 62 -3.49 -14.39 -22.87
N ALA A 63 -3.94 -15.60 -23.25
CA ALA A 63 -5.04 -16.29 -22.58
C ALA A 63 -4.71 -16.56 -21.10
N LEU A 64 -3.50 -17.05 -20.80
CA LEU A 64 -3.01 -17.26 -19.43
C LEU A 64 -2.99 -15.95 -18.62
N SER A 65 -2.42 -14.88 -19.18
CA SER A 65 -2.39 -13.57 -18.53
C SER A 65 -3.80 -13.08 -18.21
N LYS A 66 -4.72 -13.17 -19.17
CA LYS A 66 -6.11 -12.75 -19.02
C LYS A 66 -6.85 -13.54 -17.95
N THR A 67 -6.76 -14.88 -17.97
CA THR A 67 -7.42 -15.73 -16.97
C THR A 67 -6.92 -15.42 -15.56
N LEU A 68 -5.63 -15.17 -15.40
CA LEU A 68 -5.07 -14.75 -14.12
C LEU A 68 -5.60 -13.38 -13.70
N ASP A 69 -5.59 -12.39 -14.59
CA ASP A 69 -6.13 -11.05 -14.32
C ASP A 69 -7.60 -11.09 -13.87
N GLU A 70 -8.42 -11.90 -14.54
CA GLU A 70 -9.84 -12.11 -14.19
C GLU A 70 -9.99 -12.79 -12.82
N ALA A 71 -9.20 -13.83 -12.53
CA ALA A 71 -9.22 -14.50 -11.24
C ALA A 71 -8.80 -13.57 -10.09
N PHE A 72 -7.76 -12.76 -10.29
CA PHE A 72 -7.35 -11.76 -9.31
C PHE A 72 -8.38 -10.67 -9.13
N ALA A 73 -8.96 -10.15 -10.20
CA ALA A 73 -10.02 -9.14 -10.11
C ALA A 73 -11.23 -9.67 -9.33
N ALA A 74 -11.65 -10.92 -9.58
CA ALA A 74 -12.73 -11.57 -8.84
C ALA A 74 -12.39 -11.73 -7.35
N ARG A 75 -11.16 -12.16 -7.02
CA ARG A 75 -10.70 -12.28 -5.63
C ARG A 75 -10.71 -10.94 -4.90
N LEU A 76 -10.15 -9.90 -5.51
CA LEU A 76 -10.08 -8.56 -4.91
C LEU A 76 -11.47 -7.91 -4.79
N ALA A 77 -12.40 -8.21 -5.71
CA ALA A 77 -13.79 -7.76 -5.59
C ALA A 77 -14.53 -8.46 -4.43
N ALA A 78 -14.25 -9.76 -4.21
CA ALA A 78 -14.87 -10.53 -3.12
C ALA A 78 -14.29 -10.18 -1.74
N ALA A 79 -13.05 -9.71 -1.68
CA ALA A 79 -12.37 -9.29 -0.47
C ALA A 79 -11.77 -7.89 -0.69
N PRO A 80 -12.55 -6.80 -0.52
CA PRO A 80 -12.09 -5.44 -0.83
C PRO A 80 -10.91 -4.96 0.02
N ASP A 81 -10.68 -5.59 1.18
CA ASP A 81 -9.50 -5.38 2.03
C ASP A 81 -8.25 -6.15 1.56
N ALA A 82 -8.41 -7.07 0.60
CA ALA A 82 -7.30 -7.87 0.09
C ALA A 82 -6.43 -7.06 -0.87
N CYS A 83 -5.17 -7.46 -0.91
CA CYS A 83 -4.16 -6.91 -1.79
C CYS A 83 -3.70 -7.94 -2.81
N GLU A 84 -3.10 -7.42 -3.88
CA GLU A 84 -2.18 -8.20 -4.68
C GLU A 84 -0.93 -8.51 -3.84
N THR A 85 -0.47 -9.76 -3.86
CA THR A 85 0.80 -10.15 -3.24
C THR A 85 1.97 -9.75 -4.14
N GLU A 86 3.17 -9.68 -3.58
CA GLU A 86 4.36 -9.40 -4.38
C GLU A 86 4.62 -10.47 -5.46
N ALA A 87 4.33 -11.74 -5.16
CA ALA A 87 4.46 -12.84 -6.10
C ALA A 87 3.48 -12.70 -7.27
N GLU A 88 2.21 -12.39 -6.97
CA GLU A 88 1.19 -12.09 -7.98
C GLU A 88 1.58 -10.89 -8.84
N ALA A 89 2.12 -9.84 -8.23
CA ALA A 89 2.61 -8.67 -8.94
C ALA A 89 3.74 -9.02 -9.93
N PHE A 90 4.71 -9.85 -9.53
CA PHE A 90 5.76 -10.30 -10.43
C PHE A 90 5.23 -11.19 -11.56
N VAL A 91 4.31 -12.11 -11.27
CA VAL A 91 3.71 -12.97 -12.30
C VAL A 91 2.95 -12.16 -13.34
N ARG A 92 2.04 -11.28 -12.90
CA ARG A 92 1.22 -10.47 -13.82
C ARG A 92 2.06 -9.46 -14.59
N GLY A 93 3.00 -8.80 -13.90
CA GLY A 93 3.95 -7.87 -14.54
C GLY A 93 4.84 -8.59 -15.55
N GLY A 94 5.33 -9.78 -15.22
CA GLY A 94 6.17 -10.62 -16.08
C GLY A 94 5.44 -11.06 -17.34
N LEU A 95 4.25 -11.64 -17.22
CA LEU A 95 3.42 -12.06 -18.36
C LEU A 95 3.04 -10.88 -19.26
N ALA A 96 2.49 -9.80 -18.69
CA ALA A 96 2.06 -8.64 -19.46
C ALA A 96 3.23 -7.96 -20.19
N SER A 97 4.37 -7.81 -19.52
CA SER A 97 5.55 -7.20 -20.15
C SER A 97 6.20 -8.12 -21.19
N ALA A 98 6.18 -9.43 -20.98
CA ALA A 98 6.69 -10.39 -21.97
C ALA A 98 5.89 -10.31 -23.27
N LEU A 99 4.56 -10.15 -23.20
CA LEU A 99 3.69 -9.96 -24.37
C LEU A 99 3.93 -8.62 -25.08
N GLN A 100 4.28 -7.56 -24.35
CA GLN A 100 4.54 -6.23 -24.92
C GLN A 100 5.94 -6.10 -25.53
N ALA A 101 6.89 -6.92 -25.09
CA ALA A 101 8.26 -6.85 -25.57
C ALA A 101 8.39 -7.24 -27.06
N ARG A 102 9.29 -6.55 -27.76
CA ARG A 102 9.59 -6.83 -29.18
C ARG A 102 10.11 -8.25 -29.39
N ASP A 103 11.02 -8.66 -28.50
CA ASP A 103 11.69 -9.96 -28.52
C ASP A 103 12.15 -10.32 -27.10
N ALA A 104 12.57 -11.57 -26.89
CA ALA A 104 12.97 -12.05 -25.58
C ALA A 104 14.26 -11.40 -25.04
N ALA A 105 15.17 -10.97 -25.93
CA ALA A 105 16.39 -10.29 -25.50
C ALA A 105 16.07 -8.89 -24.93
N ALA A 106 15.19 -8.14 -25.61
CA ALA A 106 14.68 -6.86 -25.13
C ALA A 106 13.94 -7.03 -23.79
N TRP A 107 13.08 -8.04 -23.66
CA TRP A 107 12.39 -8.32 -22.40
C TRP A 107 13.36 -8.61 -21.26
N ARG A 108 14.33 -9.52 -21.45
CA ARG A 108 15.31 -9.89 -20.42
C ARG A 108 16.15 -8.69 -19.98
N ALA A 109 16.51 -7.80 -20.92
CA ALA A 109 17.22 -6.57 -20.62
C ALA A 109 16.39 -5.63 -19.72
N ASP A 110 15.13 -5.38 -20.08
CA ASP A 110 14.21 -4.55 -19.28
C ASP A 110 13.92 -5.17 -17.90
N TRP A 111 13.67 -6.49 -17.86
CA TRP A 111 13.40 -7.23 -16.63
C TRP A 111 14.60 -7.20 -15.69
N LYS A 112 15.82 -7.41 -16.21
CA LYS A 112 17.05 -7.27 -15.43
C LYS A 112 17.18 -5.85 -14.89
N ALA A 113 17.01 -4.83 -15.74
CA ALA A 113 17.16 -3.44 -15.32
C ALA A 113 16.08 -2.99 -14.31
N ALA A 114 14.87 -3.55 -14.38
CA ALA A 114 13.82 -3.37 -13.37
C ALA A 114 14.20 -4.07 -12.06
N ASN A 115 14.72 -5.29 -12.11
CA ASN A 115 15.17 -6.01 -10.93
C ASN A 115 16.37 -5.33 -10.25
N ASP A 116 17.37 -4.88 -10.99
CA ASP A 116 18.50 -4.13 -10.43
C ASP A 116 18.01 -2.87 -9.69
N GLN A 117 16.99 -2.18 -10.23
CA GLN A 117 16.36 -1.03 -9.58
C GLN A 117 15.63 -1.43 -8.29
N LEU A 118 14.85 -2.51 -8.33
CA LEU A 118 14.13 -3.03 -7.16
C LEU A 118 15.09 -3.44 -6.04
N ASP A 119 16.25 -4.04 -6.36
CA ASP A 119 17.27 -4.39 -5.37
C ASP A 119 17.82 -3.15 -4.66
N GLN A 120 18.08 -2.08 -5.40
CA GLN A 120 18.52 -0.80 -4.82
C GLN A 120 17.44 -0.20 -3.91
N ILE A 121 16.18 -0.22 -4.34
CA ILE A 121 15.04 0.28 -3.56
C ILE A 121 14.87 -0.55 -2.29
N TYR A 122 14.88 -1.88 -2.37
CA TYR A 122 14.69 -2.77 -1.23
C TYR A 122 15.83 -2.62 -0.22
N ALA A 123 17.07 -2.55 -0.69
CA ALA A 123 18.22 -2.29 0.17
C ALA A 123 18.11 -0.93 0.87
N ARG A 124 17.65 0.12 0.18
CA ARG A 124 17.44 1.44 0.78
C ARG A 124 16.35 1.43 1.85
N VAL A 125 15.21 0.81 1.57
CA VAL A 125 14.11 0.66 2.54
C VAL A 125 14.59 -0.11 3.76
N ALA A 126 15.31 -1.22 3.59
CA ALA A 126 15.85 -2.00 4.70
C ALA A 126 16.79 -1.16 5.58
N LYS A 127 17.73 -0.42 4.98
CA LYS A 127 18.63 0.50 5.69
C LYS A 127 17.86 1.58 6.46
N ALA A 128 16.87 2.21 5.83
CA ALA A 128 16.05 3.24 6.49
C ALA A 128 15.30 2.68 7.71
N LEU A 129 14.74 1.48 7.60
CA LEU A 129 14.05 0.79 8.69
C LEU A 129 15.00 0.33 9.80
N ASN A 130 16.28 0.15 9.51
CA ASN A 130 17.33 -0.07 10.50
C ASN A 130 17.84 1.24 11.13
N GLY A 131 17.29 2.40 10.75
CA GLY A 131 17.68 3.72 11.26
C GLY A 131 18.92 4.32 10.61
N GLU A 132 19.47 3.67 9.59
CA GLU A 132 20.63 4.14 8.81
C GLU A 132 20.25 5.36 7.96
N ASP A 133 21.22 6.23 7.69
CA ASP A 133 21.01 7.38 6.80
C ASP A 133 21.00 6.96 5.34
N VAL A 134 19.90 7.27 4.65
CA VAL A 134 19.72 7.03 3.21
C VAL A 134 19.25 8.30 2.48
N GLY A 135 19.45 9.46 3.09
CA GLY A 135 19.06 10.77 2.56
C GLY A 135 17.80 11.35 3.21
N ARG A 136 17.67 12.68 3.10
CA ARG A 136 16.66 13.49 3.81
C ARG A 136 15.21 13.07 3.58
N ALA A 137 14.91 12.49 2.42
CA ALA A 137 13.58 11.97 2.13
C ALA A 137 13.13 10.92 3.16
N TYR A 138 14.06 10.15 3.75
CA TYR A 138 13.75 9.10 4.73
C TYR A 138 13.95 9.53 6.19
N ASP A 139 14.15 10.82 6.49
CA ASP A 139 14.40 11.26 7.87
C ASP A 139 13.24 10.93 8.82
N GLY A 140 11.99 11.08 8.36
CA GLY A 140 10.80 10.68 9.12
C GLY A 140 10.77 9.17 9.39
N VAL A 141 11.04 8.35 8.37
CA VAL A 141 11.12 6.88 8.49
C VAL A 141 12.16 6.47 9.53
N ARG A 142 13.35 7.07 9.47
CA ARG A 142 14.45 6.79 10.40
C ARG A 142 14.12 7.25 11.82
N ALA A 143 13.47 8.39 11.98
CA ALA A 143 13.04 8.89 13.27
C ALA A 143 12.05 7.91 13.92
N ASP A 144 11.06 7.43 13.16
CA ASP A 144 10.08 6.47 13.65
C ASP A 144 10.69 5.09 13.93
N ALA A 145 11.62 4.62 13.10
CA ALA A 145 12.38 3.39 13.35
C ALA A 145 13.18 3.45 14.65
N LYS A 146 13.88 4.56 14.89
CA LYS A 146 14.62 4.80 16.15
C LYS A 146 13.68 4.92 17.34
N ALA A 147 12.55 5.61 17.19
CA ALA A 147 11.53 5.74 18.21
C ALA A 147 10.95 4.36 18.58
N ALA A 148 10.73 3.48 17.61
CA ALA A 148 10.28 2.11 17.86
C ALA A 148 11.27 1.33 18.73
N VAL A 149 12.57 1.40 18.41
CA VAL A 149 13.62 0.73 19.21
C VAL A 149 13.71 1.30 20.62
N ALA A 150 13.58 2.63 20.77
CA ALA A 150 13.69 3.31 22.06
C ALA A 150 12.42 3.17 22.93
N ALA A 151 11.26 2.84 22.35
CA ALA A 151 9.99 2.80 23.08
C ALA A 151 9.95 1.67 24.12
N SER A 152 9.72 2.05 25.37
CA SER A 152 9.48 1.12 26.49
C SER A 152 8.08 0.53 26.46
N ASP A 153 7.07 1.32 26.08
CA ASP A 153 5.69 0.85 25.86
C ASP A 153 5.63 -0.03 24.60
N PRO A 154 5.25 -1.32 24.73
CA PRO A 154 5.08 -2.22 23.59
C PRO A 154 4.11 -1.69 22.52
N ARG A 155 3.09 -0.93 22.94
CA ARG A 155 2.10 -0.35 22.03
C ARG A 155 2.71 0.75 21.17
N HIS A 156 3.45 1.68 21.77
CA HIS A 156 4.17 2.73 21.04
C HIS A 156 5.26 2.13 20.14
N ARG A 157 5.97 1.09 20.61
CA ARG A 157 6.95 0.35 19.80
C ARG A 157 6.33 -0.19 18.52
N GLN A 158 5.18 -0.86 18.62
CA GLN A 158 4.48 -1.39 17.44
C GLN A 158 3.98 -0.27 16.54
N LEU A 159 3.41 0.79 17.10
CA LEU A 159 2.91 1.94 16.34
C LEU A 159 4.02 2.58 15.49
N PHE A 160 5.16 2.90 16.10
CA PHE A 160 6.27 3.57 15.41
C PHE A 160 6.92 2.66 14.36
N ALA A 161 7.10 1.37 14.65
CA ALA A 161 7.61 0.42 13.66
C ALA A 161 6.70 0.30 12.43
N ARG A 162 5.38 0.32 12.66
CA ARG A 162 4.37 0.26 11.59
C ARG A 162 4.36 1.51 10.73
N VAL A 163 4.44 2.70 11.33
CA VAL A 163 4.54 3.94 10.54
C VAL A 163 5.86 4.04 9.80
N ALA A 164 6.98 3.61 10.40
CA ALA A 164 8.24 3.56 9.69
C ALA A 164 8.13 2.68 8.42
N ARG A 165 7.55 1.47 8.54
CA ARG A 165 7.32 0.57 7.40
C ARG A 165 6.36 1.18 6.36
N ASP A 166 5.25 1.75 6.81
CA ASP A 166 4.27 2.46 5.97
C ASP A 166 4.94 3.53 5.11
N GLN A 167 5.62 4.47 5.76
CA GLN A 167 6.24 5.59 5.08
C GLN A 167 7.42 5.15 4.22
N ALA A 168 8.21 4.16 4.64
CA ALA A 168 9.36 3.68 3.86
C ALA A 168 8.96 3.18 2.47
N TRP A 169 7.87 2.39 2.37
CA TRP A 169 7.39 1.87 1.10
C TRP A 169 6.73 2.97 0.25
N ARG A 170 5.99 3.91 0.85
CA ARG A 170 5.42 5.04 0.11
C ARG A 170 6.48 5.95 -0.51
N HIS A 171 7.60 6.19 0.18
CA HIS A 171 8.68 7.01 -0.37
C HIS A 171 9.29 6.43 -1.66
N THR A 172 9.14 5.11 -1.90
CA THR A 172 9.62 4.47 -3.13
C THR A 172 8.88 4.94 -4.38
N PHE A 173 7.67 5.52 -4.24
CA PHE A 173 6.95 6.06 -5.39
C PHE A 173 7.66 7.27 -6.02
N HIS A 174 8.45 8.02 -5.25
CA HIS A 174 9.29 9.09 -5.80
C HIS A 174 10.40 8.58 -6.73
N ASP A 175 10.99 7.41 -6.41
CA ASP A 175 11.94 6.76 -7.33
C ASP A 175 11.27 6.42 -8.66
N VAL A 176 10.00 6.00 -8.62
CA VAL A 176 9.24 5.59 -9.79
C VAL A 176 8.68 6.78 -10.57
N GLU A 177 8.36 7.89 -9.92
CA GLU A 177 7.98 9.15 -10.55
C GLU A 177 9.10 9.74 -11.40
N ALA A 178 10.36 9.52 -11.00
CA ALA A 178 11.54 9.92 -11.76
C ALA A 178 11.84 9.00 -12.97
N MET A 179 11.21 7.82 -13.04
CA MET A 179 11.44 6.88 -14.14
C MET A 179 10.69 7.30 -15.42
N PRO A 180 11.30 7.13 -16.60
CA PRO A 180 10.58 7.26 -17.86
C PRO A 180 9.39 6.30 -17.94
N GLN A 181 8.31 6.72 -18.59
CA GLN A 181 7.18 5.83 -18.87
C GLN A 181 7.62 4.67 -19.78
N GLY A 182 7.04 3.49 -19.57
CA GLY A 182 7.32 2.30 -20.37
C GLY A 182 7.27 1.01 -19.54
N PRO A 183 7.55 -0.16 -20.18
CA PRO A 183 7.45 -1.46 -19.54
C PRO A 183 8.30 -1.58 -18.28
N ARG A 184 9.54 -1.09 -18.30
CA ARG A 184 10.44 -1.10 -17.13
C ARG A 184 9.84 -0.40 -15.91
N ARG A 185 9.18 0.75 -16.10
CA ARG A 185 8.51 1.46 -14.99
C ARG A 185 7.37 0.62 -14.41
N GLN A 186 6.61 -0.06 -15.27
CA GLN A 186 5.52 -0.95 -14.84
C GLN A 186 6.03 -2.18 -14.07
N MET A 187 7.17 -2.75 -14.50
CA MET A 187 7.84 -3.85 -13.80
C MET A 187 8.30 -3.47 -12.39
N VAL A 188 8.66 -2.19 -12.17
CA VAL A 188 9.08 -1.69 -10.84
C VAL A 188 7.89 -1.26 -9.99
N ILE A 189 6.95 -0.48 -10.53
CA ILE A 189 5.84 0.12 -9.76
C ILE A 189 4.90 -0.94 -9.18
N ARG A 190 4.66 -2.02 -9.91
CA ARG A 190 3.64 -3.02 -9.55
C ARG A 190 3.98 -3.75 -8.24
N PRO A 191 5.16 -4.39 -8.08
CA PRO A 191 5.51 -5.02 -6.81
C PRO A 191 5.61 -4.01 -5.65
N LEU A 192 6.03 -2.77 -5.90
CA LEU A 192 6.03 -1.72 -4.87
C LEU A 192 4.61 -1.32 -4.43
N SER A 193 3.67 -1.28 -5.38
CA SER A 193 2.25 -1.03 -5.10
C SER A 193 1.63 -2.18 -4.30
N ALA A 194 1.95 -3.43 -4.65
CA ALA A 194 1.55 -4.62 -3.90
C ALA A 194 2.09 -4.60 -2.46
N LYS A 195 3.38 -4.27 -2.26
CA LYS A 195 3.96 -4.10 -0.92
C LYS A 195 3.28 -3.01 -0.11
N THR A 196 3.08 -1.84 -0.69
CA THR A 196 2.40 -0.72 -0.01
C THR A 196 1.00 -1.14 0.40
N CYS A 197 0.22 -1.74 -0.51
CA CYS A 197 -1.10 -2.25 -0.19
C CYS A 197 -1.08 -3.24 0.98
N GLY A 198 -0.17 -4.22 0.97
CA GLY A 198 -0.05 -5.21 2.04
C GLY A 198 0.26 -4.56 3.39
N VAL A 199 1.13 -3.56 3.41
CA VAL A 199 1.43 -2.76 4.62
C VAL A 199 0.18 -2.05 5.14
N ASP A 200 -0.61 -1.45 4.23
CA ASP A 200 -1.83 -0.71 4.57
C ASP A 200 -2.87 -1.65 5.19
N ALA A 201 -3.04 -2.83 4.59
CA ALA A 201 -3.95 -3.85 5.08
C ALA A 201 -3.52 -4.39 6.46
N GLU A 202 -2.25 -4.73 6.63
CA GLU A 202 -1.70 -5.19 7.92
C GLU A 202 -1.83 -4.12 9.02
N ASN A 203 -1.53 -2.86 8.70
CA ASN A 203 -1.61 -1.75 9.63
C ASN A 203 -3.06 -1.41 9.99
N THR A 204 -3.97 -1.45 9.02
CA THR A 204 -5.41 -1.27 9.24
C THR A 204 -5.96 -2.35 10.16
N ALA A 205 -5.65 -3.62 9.89
CA ALA A 205 -6.10 -4.74 10.73
C ALA A 205 -5.60 -4.61 12.17
N TRP A 206 -4.32 -4.25 12.33
CA TRP A 206 -3.72 -4.03 13.64
C TRP A 206 -4.35 -2.84 14.37
N LEU A 207 -4.49 -1.67 13.72
CA LEU A 207 -5.03 -0.48 14.37
C LEU A 207 -6.49 -0.68 14.79
N LYS A 208 -7.28 -1.42 14.00
CA LYS A 208 -8.63 -1.84 14.37
C LYS A 208 -8.64 -2.74 15.61
N ALA A 209 -7.70 -3.68 15.71
CA ALA A 209 -7.58 -4.53 16.89
C ALA A 209 -7.17 -3.70 18.12
N GLU A 210 -6.13 -2.88 17.99
CA GLU A 210 -5.61 -2.01 19.05
C GLU A 210 -6.67 -1.03 19.56
N TRP A 211 -7.47 -0.45 18.65
CA TRP A 211 -8.56 0.43 19.03
C TRP A 211 -9.61 -0.29 19.87
N ARG A 212 -9.97 -1.52 19.51
CA ARG A 212 -10.97 -2.31 20.24
C ARG A 212 -10.49 -2.73 21.63
N THR A 213 -9.21 -3.06 21.77
CA THR A 213 -8.66 -3.58 23.03
C THR A 213 -8.19 -2.48 23.97
N SER A 214 -7.61 -1.41 23.43
CA SER A 214 -6.86 -0.41 24.20
C SER A 214 -7.36 1.02 23.98
N GLY A 215 -8.41 1.22 23.19
CA GLY A 215 -8.95 2.52 22.83
C GLY A 215 -8.06 3.30 21.85
N TRP A 216 -8.57 4.43 21.35
CA TRP A 216 -7.86 5.25 20.36
C TRP A 216 -6.66 5.97 20.99
N PHE A 217 -5.59 6.20 20.23
CA PHE A 217 -4.42 6.96 20.70
C PHE A 217 -4.79 8.43 20.88
N THR A 218 -4.71 8.98 22.10
CA THR A 218 -5.07 10.38 22.37
C THR A 218 -3.86 11.20 22.76
N THR A 219 -3.89 12.51 22.52
CA THR A 219 -2.77 13.39 22.92
C THR A 219 -2.54 13.34 24.44
N ALA A 220 -3.62 13.30 25.22
CA ALA A 220 -3.54 13.30 26.68
C ALA A 220 -2.93 12.02 27.27
N ARG A 221 -3.15 10.85 26.64
CA ARG A 221 -2.66 9.57 27.14
C ARG A 221 -1.32 9.18 26.51
N ASP A 222 -1.20 9.33 25.20
CA ASP A 222 -0.12 8.76 24.41
C ASP A 222 0.87 9.82 23.90
N GLY A 223 0.53 11.10 24.03
CA GLY A 223 1.29 12.21 23.47
C GLY A 223 0.97 12.47 21.99
N GLU A 224 1.35 13.66 21.53
CA GLU A 224 1.04 14.16 20.18
C GLU A 224 1.65 13.29 19.07
N VAL A 225 2.88 12.81 19.27
CA VAL A 225 3.56 11.95 18.28
C VAL A 225 2.81 10.64 18.06
N ALA A 226 2.43 9.94 19.12
CA ALA A 226 1.69 8.68 18.99
C ALA A 226 0.29 8.91 18.40
N ASN A 227 -0.42 9.96 18.83
CA ASN A 227 -1.71 10.33 18.24
C ASN A 227 -1.58 10.60 16.72
N GLN A 228 -0.59 11.40 16.30
CA GLN A 228 -0.33 11.69 14.89
C GLN A 228 -0.01 10.43 14.10
N ARG A 229 0.79 9.52 14.66
CA ARG A 229 1.19 8.26 14.00
C ARG A 229 0.03 7.29 13.84
N ALA A 230 -0.86 7.22 14.83
CA ALA A 230 -2.09 6.45 14.72
C ALA A 230 -3.04 7.04 13.66
N TRP A 231 -3.16 8.37 13.63
CA TRP A 231 -3.90 9.06 12.58
C TRP A 231 -3.31 8.78 11.19
N LEU A 232 -1.99 8.74 11.03
CA LEU A 232 -1.36 8.50 9.73
C LEU A 232 -1.69 7.11 9.18
N ILE A 233 -1.70 6.07 10.02
CA ILE A 233 -2.17 4.73 9.61
C ILE A 233 -3.64 4.77 9.20
N LEU A 234 -4.50 5.42 9.99
CA LEU A 234 -5.92 5.57 9.70
C LEU A 234 -6.16 6.31 8.37
N GLN A 235 -5.38 7.36 8.10
CA GLN A 235 -5.42 8.15 6.88
C GLN A 235 -5.15 7.29 5.64
N HIS A 236 -4.38 6.21 5.77
CA HIS A 236 -4.06 5.28 4.69
C HIS A 236 -4.95 4.03 4.63
N ALA A 237 -5.93 3.91 5.53
CA ALA A 237 -6.91 2.81 5.52
C ALA A 237 -7.99 3.00 4.43
N ASP A 238 -7.60 3.36 3.20
CA ASP A 238 -8.52 3.75 2.11
C ASP A 238 -9.42 2.61 1.61
N ARG A 239 -9.00 1.37 1.84
CA ARG A 239 -9.81 0.16 1.55
C ARG A 239 -10.88 -0.09 2.60
N ASP A 240 -10.80 0.55 3.77
CA ASP A 240 -11.78 0.44 4.86
C ASP A 240 -12.34 1.83 5.24
N PRO A 241 -13.15 2.46 4.36
CA PRO A 241 -13.77 3.75 4.63
C PRO A 241 -14.76 3.70 5.79
N ALA A 242 -15.28 2.52 6.14
CA ALA A 242 -16.15 2.34 7.31
C ALA A 242 -15.35 2.54 8.61
N PHE A 243 -14.14 2.00 8.68
CA PHE A 243 -13.24 2.22 9.81
C PHE A 243 -12.82 3.70 9.93
N GLN A 244 -12.42 4.33 8.82
CA GLN A 244 -12.10 5.77 8.80
C GLN A 244 -13.25 6.62 9.38
N ARG A 245 -14.49 6.35 8.94
CA ARG A 245 -15.70 7.04 9.42
C ARG A 245 -15.98 6.77 10.90
N ALA A 246 -15.76 5.56 11.38
CA ALA A 246 -16.03 5.19 12.76
C ALA A 246 -15.10 5.89 13.76
N VAL A 247 -13.85 6.18 13.35
CA VAL A 247 -12.86 6.87 14.20
C VAL A 247 -12.94 8.39 14.09
N LEU A 248 -13.44 8.94 12.97
CA LEU A 248 -13.51 10.38 12.72
C LEU A 248 -14.08 11.23 13.87
N PRO A 249 -15.15 10.83 14.60
CA PRO A 249 -15.65 11.60 15.73
C PRO A 249 -14.66 11.77 16.88
N LEU A 250 -13.72 10.83 17.06
CA LEU A 250 -12.70 10.91 18.10
C LEU A 250 -11.67 12.00 17.80
N LEU A 251 -11.36 12.22 16.52
CA LEU A 251 -10.45 13.28 16.07
C LEU A 251 -11.06 14.68 16.25
N ALA A 252 -12.39 14.80 16.20
CA ALA A 252 -13.08 16.07 16.43
C ALA A 252 -12.92 16.60 17.87
N GLY A 253 -12.65 15.70 18.83
CA GLY A 253 -12.44 16.05 20.24
C GLY A 253 -10.98 16.36 20.60
N GLU A 254 -10.02 16.10 19.70
CA GLU A 254 -8.61 16.40 19.94
C GLU A 254 -8.34 17.91 19.76
N THR A 255 -7.40 18.43 20.54
CA THR A 255 -7.06 19.87 20.54
C THR A 255 -5.67 20.09 19.94
N GLY A 256 -5.42 21.32 19.46
CA GLY A 256 -4.16 21.68 18.80
C GLY A 256 -4.28 21.82 17.28
N VAL A 257 -3.29 22.47 16.67
CA VAL A 257 -3.26 22.76 15.23
C VAL A 257 -3.16 21.46 14.42
N GLY A 258 -2.24 20.56 14.79
CA GLY A 258 -2.07 19.28 14.11
C GLY A 258 -3.32 18.41 14.12
N ALA A 259 -4.01 18.33 15.26
CA ALA A 259 -5.28 17.59 15.39
C ALA A 259 -6.39 18.14 14.46
N ARG A 260 -6.54 19.47 14.37
CA ARG A 260 -7.52 20.10 13.47
C ARG A 260 -7.23 19.83 12.00
N ILE A 261 -5.96 19.89 11.61
CA ILE A 261 -5.52 19.56 10.26
C ILE A 261 -5.81 18.07 9.98
N ASN A 262 -5.40 17.17 10.87
CA ASN A 262 -5.66 15.73 10.75
C ASN A 262 -7.15 15.41 10.61
N TYR A 263 -8.01 16.10 11.39
CA TYR A 263 -9.46 15.99 11.27
C TYR A 263 -9.97 16.43 9.89
N ALA A 264 -9.48 17.56 9.37
CA ALA A 264 -9.87 18.06 8.06
C ALA A 264 -9.50 17.09 6.93
N TYR A 265 -8.27 16.57 6.95
CA TYR A 265 -7.80 15.58 5.98
C TYR A 265 -8.60 14.28 6.01
N LEU A 266 -8.87 13.74 7.20
CA LEU A 266 -9.65 12.50 7.30
C LEU A 266 -11.12 12.73 6.91
N THR A 267 -11.70 13.88 7.24
CA THR A 267 -13.07 14.25 6.83
C THR A 267 -13.22 14.20 5.31
N ASP A 268 -12.28 14.83 4.61
CA ASP A 268 -12.29 14.88 3.15
C ASP A 268 -11.96 13.52 2.51
N ARG A 269 -11.05 12.73 3.10
CA ARG A 269 -10.79 11.35 2.65
C ARG A 269 -12.03 10.47 2.75
N VAL A 270 -12.74 10.53 3.88
CA VAL A 270 -14.01 9.79 4.08
C VAL A 270 -15.06 10.25 3.06
N ALA A 271 -15.13 11.54 2.76
CA ALA A 271 -16.07 12.07 1.76
C ALA A 271 -15.75 11.55 0.35
N VAL A 272 -14.49 11.64 -0.09
CA VAL A 272 -14.06 11.19 -1.41
C VAL A 272 -14.25 9.68 -1.59
N ASN A 273 -13.88 8.88 -0.59
CA ASN A 273 -14.08 7.42 -0.65
C ASN A 273 -15.57 7.05 -0.69
N ALA A 274 -16.45 7.92 -0.18
CA ALA A 274 -17.90 7.81 -0.29
C ALA A 274 -18.50 8.49 -1.55
N LYS A 275 -17.66 8.97 -2.49
CA LYS A 275 -18.05 9.74 -3.68
C LYS A 275 -18.88 10.99 -3.36
N ALA A 276 -18.62 11.62 -2.22
CA ALA A 276 -19.28 12.83 -1.76
C ALA A 276 -18.36 14.06 -1.91
N LEU A 277 -18.97 15.25 -1.89
CA LEU A 277 -18.25 16.52 -1.93
C LEU A 277 -17.41 16.73 -0.66
N GLN A 278 -16.19 17.23 -0.84
CA GLN A 278 -15.27 17.57 0.25
C GLN A 278 -15.69 18.83 1.00
N THR A 279 -15.22 18.97 2.23
CA THR A 279 -15.44 20.17 3.07
C THR A 279 -14.26 21.13 3.01
N TYR A 280 -13.02 20.61 3.02
CA TYR A 280 -11.80 21.41 3.13
C TYR A 280 -10.91 21.38 1.88
N GLY A 281 -11.22 20.53 0.89
CA GLY A 281 -10.47 20.40 -0.37
C GLY A 281 -9.05 19.84 -0.18
N THR A 282 -8.84 18.89 0.73
CA THR A 282 -7.50 18.33 0.99
C THR A 282 -7.12 17.19 0.03
N GLN A 283 -8.10 16.53 -0.58
CA GLN A 283 -7.91 15.46 -1.56
C GLN A 283 -8.08 15.96 -2.99
N GLY A 284 -7.28 15.43 -3.90
CA GLY A 284 -7.18 15.92 -5.27
C GLY A 284 -6.19 15.13 -6.09
N ASP A 285 -6.14 15.45 -7.38
CA ASP A 285 -5.32 14.76 -8.36
C ASP A 285 -4.57 15.78 -9.22
N CYS A 286 -3.50 15.30 -9.85
CA CYS A 286 -2.88 16.03 -10.95
C CYS A 286 -3.81 16.01 -12.16
N VAL A 287 -4.12 17.19 -12.71
CA VAL A 287 -4.98 17.34 -13.90
C VAL A 287 -4.22 17.81 -15.13
N ALA A 288 -2.99 18.30 -14.95
CA ALA A 288 -2.06 18.72 -15.99
C ALA A 288 -0.63 18.79 -15.42
N PRO A 289 0.41 18.86 -16.28
CA PRO A 289 1.78 19.13 -15.81
C PRO A 289 1.81 20.38 -14.93
N GLY A 290 2.33 20.22 -13.71
CA GLY A 290 2.43 21.32 -12.74
C GLY A 290 1.10 21.79 -12.15
N ARG A 291 0.00 21.05 -12.35
CA ARG A 291 -1.34 21.46 -11.87
C ARG A 291 -2.00 20.35 -11.07
N TRP A 292 -2.09 20.58 -9.77
CA TRP A 292 -2.90 19.80 -8.83
C TRP A 292 -4.23 20.52 -8.59
N GLU A 293 -5.34 19.79 -8.60
CA GLU A 293 -6.66 20.34 -8.29
C GLU A 293 -7.36 19.48 -7.24
N PRO A 294 -8.10 20.09 -6.29
CA PRO A 294 -8.93 19.31 -5.38
C PRO A 294 -10.05 18.61 -6.16
N LEU A 295 -10.44 17.42 -5.70
CA LEU A 295 -11.70 16.81 -6.09
C LEU A 295 -12.89 17.72 -5.69
N PRO A 296 -14.10 17.55 -6.25
CA PRO A 296 -15.22 18.45 -6.00
C PRO A 296 -15.47 18.77 -4.52
N VAL A 297 -15.60 20.07 -4.21
CA VAL A 297 -15.82 20.61 -2.86
C VAL A 297 -17.25 21.13 -2.72
N LYS A 298 -17.78 21.13 -1.50
CA LYS A 298 -18.98 21.89 -1.13
C LYS A 298 -18.65 23.37 -1.21
N ASP A 299 -19.58 24.20 -1.70
CA ASP A 299 -19.49 25.68 -1.62
C ASP A 299 -18.05 26.22 -1.84
N PRO A 300 -17.58 26.30 -3.10
CA PRO A 300 -16.23 26.73 -3.42
C PRO A 300 -15.89 28.14 -2.90
N ASP A 301 -16.86 29.06 -2.93
CA ASP A 301 -16.67 30.45 -2.50
C ASP A 301 -16.37 30.55 -0.99
N GLY A 302 -16.97 29.67 -0.18
CA GLY A 302 -16.71 29.57 1.26
C GLY A 302 -15.55 28.67 1.67
N LEU A 303 -14.79 28.10 0.72
CA LEU A 303 -13.76 27.08 1.00
C LEU A 303 -12.64 27.62 1.90
N ASP A 304 -12.08 28.77 1.58
CA ASP A 304 -10.94 29.31 2.33
C ASP A 304 -11.31 29.70 3.77
N ALA A 305 -12.56 30.12 4.01
CA ALA A 305 -13.05 30.36 5.36
C ALA A 305 -13.07 29.05 6.20
N ARG A 306 -13.51 27.93 5.60
CA ARG A 306 -13.48 26.62 6.27
C ARG A 306 -12.05 26.13 6.49
N ARG A 307 -11.16 26.32 5.52
CA ARG A 307 -9.73 25.96 5.63
C ARG A 307 -9.03 26.73 6.75
N ALA A 308 -9.26 28.04 6.83
CA ALA A 308 -8.71 28.88 7.90
C ALA A 308 -9.18 28.44 9.30
N ALA A 309 -10.45 28.02 9.45
CA ALA A 309 -10.99 27.54 10.72
C ALA A 309 -10.28 26.30 11.28
N VAL A 310 -9.65 25.50 10.42
CA VAL A 310 -8.85 24.31 10.79
C VAL A 310 -7.34 24.52 10.60
N ALA A 311 -6.90 25.76 10.41
CA ALA A 311 -5.51 26.15 10.19
C ALA A 311 -4.85 25.56 8.93
N LEU A 312 -5.65 25.26 7.90
CA LEU A 312 -5.13 24.99 6.56
C LEU A 312 -4.87 26.30 5.81
N PRO A 313 -3.83 26.37 4.96
CA PRO A 313 -3.59 27.54 4.11
C PRO A 313 -4.72 27.69 3.08
N PRO A 314 -4.90 28.87 2.46
CA PRO A 314 -5.84 29.05 1.35
C PRO A 314 -5.63 28.02 0.24
N ILE A 315 -6.69 27.66 -0.48
CA ILE A 315 -6.63 26.59 -1.49
C ILE A 315 -5.60 26.89 -2.59
N ALA A 316 -5.44 28.17 -2.98
CA ALA A 316 -4.47 28.60 -3.98
C ALA A 316 -3.02 28.31 -3.57
N GLU A 317 -2.67 28.54 -2.29
CA GLU A 317 -1.35 28.21 -1.75
C GLU A 317 -1.13 26.70 -1.71
N TYR A 318 -2.17 25.95 -1.34
CA TYR A 318 -2.11 24.49 -1.31
C TYR A 318 -1.94 23.88 -2.71
N GLN A 319 -2.65 24.38 -3.72
CA GLN A 319 -2.47 24.00 -5.11
C GLN A 319 -1.05 24.31 -5.60
N ALA A 320 -0.48 25.45 -5.21
CA ALA A 320 0.89 25.81 -5.55
C ALA A 320 1.92 24.83 -4.95
N HIS A 321 1.72 24.35 -3.72
CA HIS A 321 2.55 23.29 -3.15
C HIS A 321 2.40 21.97 -3.93
N GLY A 322 1.17 21.59 -4.28
CA GLY A 322 0.89 20.38 -5.07
C GLY A 322 1.43 20.40 -6.50
N ALA A 323 1.63 21.59 -7.08
CA ALA A 323 2.15 21.76 -8.44
C ALA A 323 3.47 21.02 -8.68
N THR A 324 4.38 21.00 -7.69
CA THR A 324 5.68 20.33 -7.80
C THR A 324 5.53 18.82 -7.99
N ALA A 325 4.61 18.20 -7.24
CA ALA A 325 4.32 16.76 -7.37
C ALA A 325 3.71 16.43 -8.74
N CYS A 326 3.01 17.38 -9.36
CA CYS A 326 2.37 17.20 -10.66
C CYS A 326 3.25 17.59 -11.86
N ALA A 327 4.51 18.00 -11.67
CA ALA A 327 5.37 18.49 -12.75
C ALA A 327 5.52 17.49 -13.92
N ASN A 328 5.57 16.19 -13.61
CA ASN A 328 5.74 15.12 -14.59
C ASN A 328 4.41 14.48 -15.03
N PHE A 329 3.26 15.06 -14.67
CA PHE A 329 1.96 14.53 -15.06
C PHE A 329 1.82 14.50 -16.59
N LYS A 330 1.31 13.38 -17.11
CA LYS A 330 0.82 13.27 -18.49
C LYS A 330 -0.56 12.64 -18.42
N ALA A 331 -1.51 13.20 -19.17
CA ALA A 331 -2.87 12.66 -19.22
C ALA A 331 -2.83 11.16 -19.59
N PRO A 332 -3.69 10.33 -18.98
CA PRO A 332 -3.73 8.89 -19.23
C PRO A 332 -4.03 8.53 -20.70
#